data_AF-A0A9E7KAZ1-F1
#
_entry.id   AF-A0A9E7KAZ1-F1
#
_cell.length_a   1.000
_cell.length_b   1.000
_cell.length_c   1.000
_cell.angle_alpha   90.00
_cell.angle_beta   90.00
_cell.angle_gamma   90.00
#
_symmetry.space_group_name_H-M   'P 1'
#
loop_
_entity.id
_entity.type
_entity.pdbx_description
1 polymer ?
#
loop_
_entity_poly.entity_id
_entity_poly.type
_entity_poly.pdbx_seq_one_letter_code
_entity_poly.pdbx_strand_id
1 'polypeptide(L)'
;MGVQILDHDVHHAIIIFRAFFMNQKHIIFAYRTKDDKTAPKVIMMTARDKDEQKADTRDLVTSFSALEEKVLGQYTCAKSDLIRDAAQIYLLNSGIQWGGAPSVKGIRDATVDLLHILVGVHAEVFFGAKPLLEKILGILVEGLIDTFISLFDEHKNKDLKVLDTNGFCQLMLELDYFETVLNTYFSPQAREALKRLQGLLLEKACESATEPSENPGHHRRSTRGSEDAMVEDRQSTVSPDDLLVLLQQYSSEILEGELERTRLNIVCFMESSLQPTSFTGPPKPVFASHQGSVASPSYRRQQTVGSPAYSRQRRK
;
A
#
# COMPACT_ATOMS: atom_id res chain seq x y z
N MET A 1 32.27 -11.20 17.05
CA MET A 1 31.03 -10.85 17.77
C MET A 1 30.24 -9.92 16.88
N GLY A 2 28.99 -10.23 16.56
CA GLY A 2 28.14 -9.32 15.78
C GLY A 2 27.33 -10.01 14.67
N VAL A 3 26.51 -11.00 15.03
CA VAL A 3 25.37 -11.44 14.19
C VAL A 3 24.22 -11.74 15.14
N GLN A 4 23.57 -10.70 15.69
CA GLN A 4 22.34 -10.85 16.48
C GLN A 4 21.33 -9.69 16.31
N ILE A 5 21.52 -8.74 15.38
CA ILE A 5 20.62 -7.57 15.28
C ILE A 5 19.46 -7.78 14.29
N LEU A 6 19.51 -8.78 13.42
CA LEU A 6 18.48 -8.98 12.36
C LEU A 6 17.26 -9.83 12.77
N ASP A 7 17.26 -10.45 13.95
CA ASP A 7 16.17 -11.37 14.34
C ASP A 7 15.05 -10.68 15.14
N HIS A 8 15.33 -9.51 15.72
CA HIS A 8 14.37 -8.79 16.55
C HIS A 8 13.27 -8.09 15.72
N ASP A 9 13.63 -7.53 14.55
CA ASP A 9 12.69 -6.79 13.69
C ASP A 9 11.73 -7.70 12.92
N VAL A 10 12.19 -8.88 12.49
CA VAL A 10 11.33 -9.88 11.84
C VAL A 10 10.30 -10.41 12.83
N HIS A 11 10.70 -10.61 14.09
CA HIS A 11 9.80 -11.06 15.14
C HIS A 11 8.77 -9.98 15.51
N HIS A 12 9.16 -8.71 15.53
CA HIS A 12 8.23 -7.58 15.72
C HIS A 12 7.23 -7.44 14.57
N ALA A 13 7.68 -7.55 13.32
CA ALA A 13 6.80 -7.50 12.15
C ALA A 13 5.78 -8.66 12.16
N ILE A 14 6.20 -9.87 12.52
CA ILE A 14 5.31 -11.04 12.66
C ILE A 14 4.31 -10.88 13.82
N ILE A 15 4.73 -10.24 14.92
CA ILE A 15 3.86 -9.96 16.07
C ILE A 15 2.81 -8.91 15.70
N ILE A 16 3.19 -7.84 14.97
CA ILE A 16 2.24 -6.83 14.47
C ILE A 16 1.27 -7.48 13.47
N PHE A 17 1.77 -8.30 12.54
CA PHE A 17 0.94 -9.05 11.59
C PHE A 17 -0.06 -9.98 12.29
N ARG A 18 0.36 -10.68 13.36
CA ARG A 18 -0.51 -11.55 14.17
C ARG A 18 -1.49 -10.80 15.05
N ALA A 19 -1.08 -9.68 15.65
CA ALA A 19 -1.93 -8.84 16.50
C ALA A 19 -3.04 -8.18 15.68
N PHE A 20 -2.72 -7.73 14.47
CA PHE A 20 -3.69 -7.18 13.52
C PHE A 20 -4.69 -8.25 13.05
N PHE A 21 -4.23 -9.47 12.76
CA PHE A 21 -5.09 -10.59 12.35
C PHE A 21 -6.03 -11.09 13.45
N MET A 22 -5.63 -11.02 14.72
CA MET A 22 -6.45 -11.49 15.84
C MET A 22 -7.63 -10.56 16.17
N ASN A 23 -7.56 -9.28 15.80
CA ASN A 23 -8.60 -8.28 16.12
C ASN A 23 -9.75 -8.22 15.08
N GLN A 24 -9.63 -8.92 13.96
CA GLN A 24 -10.53 -8.79 12.78
C GLN A 24 -11.42 -10.03 12.52
N LYS A 25 -11.65 -10.89 13.52
CA LYS A 25 -12.41 -12.16 13.36
C LYS A 25 -13.86 -12.00 12.85
N HIS A 26 -14.40 -10.79 12.80
CA HIS A 26 -15.80 -10.56 12.44
C HIS A 26 -16.06 -10.33 10.94
N ILE A 27 -15.06 -9.92 10.14
CA ILE A 27 -15.25 -9.63 8.70
C ILE A 27 -15.03 -10.90 7.83
N ILE A 28 -14.16 -11.81 8.28
CA ILE A 28 -13.76 -13.03 7.55
C ILE A 28 -14.93 -14.00 7.30
N PHE A 29 -15.99 -13.96 8.10
CA PHE A 29 -17.11 -14.91 7.98
C PHE A 29 -18.08 -14.60 6.83
N ALA A 30 -18.12 -13.36 6.34
CA ALA A 30 -19.11 -12.94 5.34
C ALA A 30 -18.71 -13.26 3.89
N TYR A 31 -17.42 -13.27 3.56
CA TYR A 31 -16.95 -13.48 2.18
C TYR A 31 -16.50 -14.91 1.86
N ARG A 32 -16.17 -15.73 2.87
CA ARG A 32 -15.77 -17.15 2.69
C ARG A 32 -16.88 -18.02 2.08
N THR A 33 -18.11 -17.50 2.01
CA THR A 33 -19.26 -18.18 1.39
C THR A 33 -19.39 -17.94 -0.12
N LYS A 34 -18.65 -17.00 -0.72
CA LYS A 34 -18.68 -16.75 -2.18
C LYS A 34 -17.69 -17.64 -2.97
N ASP A 35 -16.57 -18.06 -2.36
CA ASP A 35 -15.52 -18.84 -3.04
C ASP A 35 -15.62 -20.35 -2.85
N ASP A 36 -16.55 -20.83 -2.01
CA ASP A 36 -16.84 -22.26 -1.97
C ASP A 36 -17.71 -22.62 -3.19
N LYS A 37 -17.15 -23.43 -4.09
CA LYS A 37 -17.86 -24.01 -5.24
C LYS A 37 -19.02 -24.92 -4.84
N THR A 38 -19.33 -25.02 -3.55
CA THR A 38 -20.64 -25.42 -3.04
C THR A 38 -21.49 -24.19 -2.71
N ALA A 39 -22.00 -23.52 -3.74
CA ALA A 39 -23.21 -22.72 -3.58
C ALA A 39 -24.25 -23.58 -2.83
N PRO A 40 -24.95 -23.06 -1.81
CA PRO A 40 -25.95 -23.85 -1.14
C PRO A 40 -27.02 -24.17 -2.18
N LYS A 41 -27.10 -25.44 -2.56
CA LYS A 41 -28.32 -26.07 -3.05
C LYS A 41 -29.35 -25.93 -1.93
N VAL A 42 -29.90 -24.72 -1.75
CA VAL A 42 -31.12 -24.54 -0.98
C VAL A 42 -32.21 -25.13 -1.85
N ILE A 43 -32.57 -26.33 -1.45
CA ILE A 43 -33.70 -27.11 -1.86
C ILE A 43 -34.93 -26.18 -1.88
N MET A 44 -35.38 -25.78 -3.06
CA MET A 44 -36.80 -25.53 -3.31
C MET A 44 -37.11 -25.90 -4.77
N MET A 45 -37.20 -27.21 -5.01
CA MET A 45 -37.93 -27.73 -6.15
C MET A 45 -39.41 -27.44 -5.91
N THR A 46 -39.87 -26.31 -6.43
CA THR A 46 -41.23 -26.14 -6.93
C THR A 46 -41.08 -25.63 -8.35
N ALA A 47 -41.71 -26.32 -9.31
CA ALA A 47 -41.67 -25.96 -10.72
C ALA A 47 -42.32 -24.59 -10.93
N ARG A 48 -41.54 -23.52 -10.73
CA ARG A 48 -41.88 -22.16 -11.12
C ARG A 48 -41.61 -21.97 -12.60
N ASP A 49 -42.38 -21.09 -13.23
CA ASP A 49 -42.17 -20.75 -14.63
C ASP A 49 -40.75 -20.24 -14.82
N LYS A 50 -40.09 -20.68 -15.90
CA LYS A 50 -38.66 -20.41 -16.12
C LYS A 50 -38.37 -18.92 -16.24
N ASP A 51 -39.36 -18.13 -16.63
CA ASP A 51 -39.21 -16.68 -16.78
C ASP A 51 -39.39 -15.93 -15.46
N GLU A 52 -40.25 -16.39 -14.55
CA GLU A 52 -40.32 -15.89 -13.16
C GLU A 52 -39.04 -16.20 -12.38
N GLN A 53 -38.51 -17.43 -12.52
CA GLN A 53 -37.24 -17.83 -11.90
C GLN A 53 -36.06 -16.95 -12.37
N LYS A 54 -36.04 -16.55 -13.65
CA LYS A 54 -35.02 -15.63 -14.20
C LYS A 54 -35.20 -14.21 -13.69
N ALA A 55 -36.44 -13.74 -13.55
CA ALA A 55 -36.73 -12.42 -12.98
C ALA A 55 -36.26 -12.35 -11.52
N ASP A 56 -36.65 -13.31 -10.68
CA ASP A 56 -36.21 -13.42 -9.29
C ASP A 56 -34.67 -13.44 -9.17
N THR A 57 -34.01 -14.20 -10.05
CA THR A 57 -32.53 -14.28 -10.08
C THR A 57 -31.91 -12.94 -10.46
N ARG A 58 -32.48 -12.21 -11.42
CA ARG A 58 -32.01 -10.88 -11.84
C ARG A 58 -32.17 -9.85 -10.72
N ASP A 59 -33.30 -9.86 -10.04
CA ASP A 59 -33.57 -8.95 -8.93
C ASP A 59 -32.63 -9.21 -7.75
N LEU A 60 -32.33 -10.49 -7.48
CA LEU A 60 -31.36 -10.88 -6.47
C LEU A 60 -29.94 -10.42 -6.80
N VAL A 61 -29.49 -10.62 -8.04
CA VAL A 61 -28.17 -10.13 -8.50
C VAL A 61 -28.09 -8.61 -8.37
N THR A 62 -29.14 -7.90 -8.81
CA THR A 62 -29.20 -6.43 -8.71
C THR A 62 -29.13 -5.96 -7.25
N SER A 63 -29.87 -6.62 -6.36
CA SER A 63 -29.88 -6.33 -4.93
C SER A 63 -28.51 -6.60 -4.28
N PHE A 64 -27.84 -7.69 -4.65
CA PHE A 64 -26.49 -7.98 -4.15
C PHE A 64 -25.44 -6.99 -4.67
N SER A 65 -25.51 -6.58 -5.93
CA SER A 65 -24.60 -5.55 -6.47
C SER A 65 -24.79 -4.20 -5.77
N ALA A 66 -26.04 -3.79 -5.53
CA ALA A 66 -26.33 -2.56 -4.78
C ALA A 66 -25.83 -2.63 -3.33
N LEU A 67 -25.97 -3.79 -2.68
CA LEU A 67 -25.42 -4.02 -1.34
C LEU A 67 -23.89 -3.99 -1.35
N GLU A 68 -23.26 -4.59 -2.35
CA GLU A 68 -21.81 -4.59 -2.52
C GLU A 68 -21.24 -3.18 -2.64
N GLU A 69 -21.82 -2.32 -3.49
CA GLU A 69 -21.40 -0.91 -3.59
C GLU A 69 -21.59 -0.15 -2.27
N LYS A 70 -22.67 -0.41 -1.54
CA LYS A 70 -22.92 0.25 -0.25
C LYS A 70 -21.90 -0.17 0.82
N VAL A 71 -21.62 -1.47 0.93
CA VAL A 71 -20.63 -2.00 1.87
C VAL A 71 -19.24 -1.51 1.50
N LEU A 72 -18.90 -1.54 0.22
CA LEU A 72 -17.65 -1.02 -0.30
C LEU A 72 -17.48 0.46 0.04
N GLY A 73 -18.49 1.29 -0.23
CA GLY A 73 -18.44 2.72 0.07
C GLY A 73 -18.29 3.01 1.56
N GLN A 74 -18.96 2.25 2.44
CA GLN A 74 -18.78 2.39 3.88
C GLN A 74 -17.37 1.98 4.33
N TYR A 75 -16.85 0.89 3.78
CA TYR A 75 -15.50 0.41 4.09
C TYR A 75 -14.44 1.42 3.64
N THR A 76 -14.51 1.91 2.40
CA THR A 76 -13.54 2.89 1.88
C THR A 76 -13.64 4.21 2.62
N CYS A 77 -14.84 4.70 2.94
CA CYS A 77 -15.03 5.90 3.77
C CYS A 77 -14.33 5.76 5.12
N ALA A 78 -14.57 4.66 5.85
CA ALA A 78 -13.95 4.44 7.15
C ALA A 78 -12.42 4.32 7.09
N LYS A 79 -11.88 3.72 6.02
CA LYS A 79 -10.43 3.64 5.82
C LYS A 79 -9.84 4.99 5.39
N SER A 80 -10.55 5.79 4.61
CA SER A 80 -10.16 7.16 4.27
C SER A 80 -10.07 8.06 5.49
N ASP A 81 -10.96 7.89 6.48
CA ASP A 81 -10.86 8.63 7.75
C ASP A 81 -9.56 8.30 8.50
N LEU A 82 -9.18 7.01 8.58
CA LEU A 82 -7.90 6.60 9.17
C LEU A 82 -6.69 7.15 8.40
N ILE A 83 -6.77 7.15 7.07
CA ILE A 83 -5.74 7.73 6.21
C ILE A 83 -5.63 9.24 6.47
N ARG A 84 -6.76 9.94 6.63
CA ARG A 84 -6.76 11.38 6.92
C ARG A 84 -6.10 11.69 8.26
N ASP A 85 -6.42 10.95 9.31
CA ASP A 85 -5.80 11.12 10.62
C ASP A 85 -4.28 10.90 10.55
N ALA A 86 -3.83 9.84 9.88
CA ALA A 86 -2.41 9.57 9.71
C ALA A 86 -1.71 10.56 8.77
N ALA A 87 -2.39 11.05 7.72
CA ALA A 87 -1.88 12.09 6.83
C ALA A 87 -1.70 13.43 7.59
N GLN A 88 -2.59 13.73 8.53
CA GLN A 88 -2.45 14.87 9.42
C GLN A 88 -1.23 14.72 10.34
N ILE A 89 -0.97 13.53 10.87
CA ILE A 89 0.25 13.25 11.64
C ILE A 89 1.49 13.42 10.76
N TYR A 90 1.48 12.83 9.57
CA TYR A 90 2.57 12.91 8.59
C TYR A 90 2.94 14.35 8.21
N LEU A 91 1.95 15.18 7.85
CA LEU A 91 2.18 16.56 7.42
C LEU A 91 2.39 17.54 8.58
N LEU A 92 1.63 17.42 9.68
CA LEU A 92 1.55 18.49 10.68
C LEU A 92 2.17 18.12 12.04
N ASN A 93 2.06 16.85 12.46
CA ASN A 93 2.44 16.42 13.81
C ASN A 93 3.66 15.48 13.85
N SER A 94 4.46 15.46 12.79
CA SER A 94 5.67 14.64 12.66
C SER A 94 6.90 15.26 13.35
N GLY A 95 6.73 16.41 14.01
CA GLY A 95 7.80 17.11 14.72
C GLY A 95 8.73 17.92 13.80
N ILE A 96 8.42 18.03 12.51
CA ILE A 96 9.18 18.85 11.56
C ILE A 96 8.62 20.26 11.50
N GLN A 97 9.51 21.24 11.62
CA GLN A 97 9.22 22.63 11.29
C GLN A 97 9.61 22.85 9.82
N TRP A 98 8.62 22.99 8.95
CA TRP A 98 8.84 23.05 7.50
C TRP A 98 9.64 24.26 7.00
N GLY A 99 9.71 25.34 7.79
CA GLY A 99 10.55 26.51 7.50
C GLY A 99 11.99 26.43 8.05
N GLY A 100 12.35 25.31 8.68
CA GLY A 100 13.68 25.04 9.23
C GLY A 100 13.95 23.53 9.25
N ALA A 101 13.59 22.86 8.17
CA ALA A 101 13.61 21.41 8.10
C ALA A 101 15.05 20.89 8.10
N PRO A 102 15.30 19.74 8.75
CA PRO A 102 16.63 19.12 8.73
C PRO A 102 17.00 18.68 7.31
N SER A 103 18.30 18.50 7.06
CA SER A 103 18.79 17.93 5.80
C SER A 103 18.12 16.59 5.51
N VAL A 104 17.72 16.37 4.26
CA VAL A 104 17.11 15.11 3.80
C VAL A 104 18.10 13.95 3.97
N LYS A 105 17.69 12.90 4.69
CA LYS A 105 18.52 11.71 4.96
C LYS A 105 17.86 10.39 4.59
N GLY A 106 16.56 10.40 4.26
CA GLY A 106 15.74 9.21 4.07
C GLY A 106 14.27 9.54 4.27
N ILE A 107 13.40 8.53 4.19
CA ILE A 107 11.98 8.70 4.47
C ILE A 107 11.72 8.64 5.98
N ARG A 108 10.79 9.46 6.45
CA ARG A 108 10.43 9.52 7.88
C ARG A 108 9.59 8.33 8.30
N ASP A 109 9.62 7.99 9.59
CA ASP A 109 8.78 6.94 10.15
C ASP A 109 7.29 7.22 9.94
N ALA A 110 6.87 8.49 10.02
CA ALA A 110 5.49 8.90 9.75
C ALA A 110 5.01 8.53 8.33
N THR A 111 5.93 8.47 7.35
CA THR A 111 5.65 8.02 5.98
C THR A 111 5.36 6.52 5.95
N VAL A 112 6.14 5.74 6.70
CA VAL A 112 5.97 4.28 6.82
C VAL A 112 4.70 3.95 7.60
N ASP A 113 4.41 4.67 8.68
CA ASP A 113 3.21 4.50 9.50
C ASP A 113 1.93 4.76 8.69
N LEU A 114 1.92 5.83 7.89
CA LEU A 114 0.81 6.12 6.97
C LEU A 114 0.65 4.99 5.94
N LEU A 115 1.75 4.51 5.37
CA LEU A 115 1.74 3.42 4.41
C LEU A 115 1.24 2.09 5.01
N HIS A 116 1.53 1.82 6.30
CA HIS A 116 1.07 0.62 6.99
C HIS A 116 -0.45 0.52 7.07
N ILE A 117 -1.18 1.64 7.06
CA ILE A 117 -2.65 1.62 6.96
C ILE A 117 -3.08 0.94 5.66
N LEU A 118 -2.46 1.32 4.54
CA LEU A 118 -2.73 0.71 3.23
C LEU A 118 -2.27 -0.74 3.17
N VAL A 119 -1.13 -1.09 3.80
CA VAL A 119 -0.69 -2.49 3.92
C VAL A 119 -1.71 -3.33 4.68
N GLY A 120 -2.28 -2.78 5.77
CA GLY A 120 -3.36 -3.40 6.53
C GLY A 120 -4.60 -3.63 5.68
N VAL A 121 -5.01 -2.63 4.89
CA VAL A 121 -6.12 -2.77 3.92
C VAL A 121 -5.82 -3.83 2.88
N HIS A 122 -4.61 -3.84 2.32
CA HIS A 122 -4.21 -4.85 1.36
C HIS A 122 -4.35 -6.25 1.96
N ALA A 123 -3.84 -6.48 3.17
CA ALA A 123 -3.97 -7.77 3.85
C ALA A 123 -5.45 -8.14 4.09
N GLU A 124 -6.24 -7.24 4.68
CA GLU A 124 -7.67 -7.47 4.96
C GLU A 124 -8.44 -7.89 3.70
N VAL A 125 -8.24 -7.16 2.60
CA VAL A 125 -8.98 -7.39 1.35
C VAL A 125 -8.41 -8.55 0.55
N PHE A 126 -7.10 -8.75 0.53
CA PHE A 126 -6.48 -9.88 -0.18
C PHE A 126 -6.95 -11.23 0.37
N PHE A 127 -7.13 -11.36 1.69
CA PHE A 127 -7.65 -12.58 2.30
C PHE A 127 -9.18 -12.66 2.32
N GLY A 128 -9.87 -11.52 2.44
CA GLY A 128 -11.32 -11.48 2.56
C GLY A 128 -12.07 -11.42 1.23
N ALA A 129 -11.61 -10.57 0.31
CA ALA A 129 -12.34 -10.22 -0.92
C ALA A 129 -11.39 -9.83 -2.06
N LYS A 130 -10.45 -10.71 -2.41
CA LYS A 130 -9.38 -10.46 -3.40
C LYS A 130 -9.85 -9.81 -4.71
N PRO A 131 -11.00 -10.17 -5.31
CA PRO A 131 -11.48 -9.53 -6.54
C PRO A 131 -11.76 -8.02 -6.41
N LEU A 132 -11.96 -7.52 -5.19
CA LEU A 132 -12.21 -6.09 -4.92
C LEU A 132 -10.94 -5.31 -4.56
N LEU A 133 -9.78 -5.99 -4.44
CA LEU A 133 -8.54 -5.39 -3.95
C LEU A 133 -8.08 -4.19 -4.78
N GLU A 134 -8.05 -4.34 -6.10
CA GLU A 134 -7.63 -3.27 -7.01
C GLU A 134 -8.58 -2.08 -6.93
N LYS A 135 -9.89 -2.33 -6.92
CA LYS A 135 -10.91 -1.27 -6.79
C LYS A 135 -10.79 -0.53 -5.46
N ILE A 136 -10.66 -1.25 -4.35
CA ILE A 136 -10.55 -0.66 -3.00
C ILE A 136 -9.28 0.17 -2.87
N LEU A 137 -8.12 -0.40 -3.20
CA LEU A 137 -6.85 0.31 -3.06
C LEU A 137 -6.77 1.48 -4.03
N GLY A 138 -7.30 1.38 -5.24
CA GLY A 138 -7.39 2.50 -6.18
C GLY A 138 -8.16 3.69 -5.60
N ILE A 139 -9.35 3.45 -5.03
CA ILE A 139 -10.16 4.50 -4.37
C ILE A 139 -9.41 5.13 -3.20
N LEU A 140 -8.71 4.32 -2.39
CA LEU A 140 -8.00 4.83 -1.22
C LEU A 140 -6.72 5.59 -1.59
N VAL A 141 -6.02 5.21 -2.67
CA VAL A 141 -4.84 5.92 -3.16
C VAL A 141 -5.25 7.27 -3.79
N GLU A 142 -6.33 7.32 -4.55
CA GLU A 142 -6.92 8.60 -4.99
C GLU A 142 -7.27 9.48 -3.79
N GLY A 143 -8.01 8.93 -2.83
CA GLY A 143 -8.39 9.63 -1.61
C GLY A 143 -7.20 10.11 -0.76
N LEU A 144 -6.08 9.38 -0.76
CA LEU A 144 -4.84 9.78 -0.08
C LEU A 144 -4.28 11.08 -0.70
N ILE A 145 -4.20 11.15 -2.02
CA ILE A 145 -3.67 12.34 -2.71
C ILE A 145 -4.61 13.52 -2.52
N ASP A 146 -5.91 13.31 -2.65
CA ASP A 146 -6.92 14.36 -2.38
C ASP A 146 -6.84 14.85 -0.92
N THR A 147 -6.56 13.95 0.02
CA THR A 147 -6.34 14.28 1.43
C THR A 147 -5.10 15.14 1.62
N PHE A 148 -3.97 14.82 0.97
CA PHE A 148 -2.77 15.65 1.04
C PHE A 148 -3.01 17.05 0.47
N ILE A 149 -3.70 17.18 -0.66
CA ILE A 149 -4.06 18.48 -1.24
C ILE A 149 -4.95 19.25 -0.26
N SER A 150 -5.98 18.60 0.28
CA SER A 150 -6.93 19.24 1.21
C SER A 150 -6.21 19.72 2.48
N LEU A 151 -5.37 18.88 3.10
CA LEU A 151 -4.59 19.26 4.28
C LEU A 151 -3.60 20.38 3.98
N PHE A 152 -2.95 20.35 2.80
CA PHE A 152 -2.08 21.44 2.38
C PHE A 152 -2.86 22.75 2.26
N ASP A 153 -4.00 22.76 1.55
CA ASP A 153 -4.83 23.96 1.37
C ASP A 153 -5.42 24.47 2.70
N GLU A 154 -5.81 23.58 3.62
CA GLU A 154 -6.31 23.92 4.96
C GLU A 154 -5.24 24.59 5.84
N HIS A 155 -3.96 24.23 5.66
CA HIS A 155 -2.86 24.60 6.57
C HIS A 155 -1.75 25.47 5.94
N LYS A 156 -1.80 25.77 4.64
CA LYS A 156 -0.78 26.59 3.92
C LYS A 156 -0.54 27.99 4.46
N ASN A 157 -1.46 28.51 5.27
CA ASN A 157 -1.37 29.83 5.89
C ASN A 157 -1.11 29.76 7.41
N LYS A 158 -0.89 28.56 7.96
CA LYS A 158 -0.66 28.32 9.40
C LYS A 158 0.61 27.47 9.56
N ASP A 159 0.45 26.17 9.71
CA ASP A 159 1.54 25.22 9.99
C ASP A 159 2.48 25.04 8.79
N LEU A 160 1.97 25.26 7.58
CA LEU A 160 2.71 25.22 6.32
C LEU A 160 2.95 26.63 5.74
N LYS A 161 2.95 27.66 6.59
CA LYS A 161 3.14 29.05 6.14
C LYS A 161 4.47 29.25 5.42
N VAL A 162 5.53 28.62 5.92
CA VAL A 162 6.89 28.66 5.37
C VAL A 162 7.31 27.24 5.06
N LEU A 163 7.77 27.01 3.83
CA LEU A 163 8.35 25.76 3.37
C LEU A 163 9.74 26.06 2.83
N ASP A 164 10.78 25.68 3.57
CA ASP A 164 12.16 25.86 3.13
C ASP A 164 12.56 24.80 2.09
N THR A 165 13.76 24.97 1.51
CA THR A 165 14.30 24.05 0.50
C THR A 165 14.38 22.61 0.99
N ASN A 166 14.79 22.38 2.24
CA ASN A 166 14.92 21.03 2.79
C ASN A 166 13.55 20.37 2.99
N GLY A 167 12.57 21.13 3.47
CA GLY A 167 11.20 20.69 3.69
C GLY A 167 10.53 20.31 2.37
N PHE A 168 10.73 21.14 1.34
CA PHE A 168 10.30 20.82 -0.02
C PHE A 168 10.94 19.52 -0.52
N CYS A 169 12.27 19.39 -0.47
CA CYS A 169 12.97 18.18 -0.92
C CYS A 169 12.54 16.93 -0.13
N GLN A 170 12.31 17.04 1.18
CA GLN A 170 11.82 15.93 2.01
C GLN A 170 10.44 15.45 1.57
N LEU A 171 9.48 16.38 1.38
CA LEU A 171 8.13 16.03 0.93
C LEU A 171 8.13 15.42 -0.46
N MET A 172 8.94 15.96 -1.37
CA MET A 172 9.04 15.43 -2.72
C MET A 172 9.62 14.01 -2.75
N LEU A 173 10.68 13.73 -1.98
CA LEU A 173 11.22 12.37 -1.83
C LEU A 173 10.16 11.38 -1.30
N GLU A 174 9.36 11.79 -0.31
CA GLU A 174 8.34 10.94 0.28
C GLU A 174 7.13 10.73 -0.65
N LEU A 175 6.76 11.74 -1.43
CA LEU A 175 5.75 11.61 -2.48
C LEU A 175 6.21 10.68 -3.61
N ASP A 176 7.46 10.78 -4.05
CA ASP A 176 8.06 9.84 -5.02
C ASP A 176 8.07 8.41 -4.49
N TYR A 177 8.35 8.25 -3.19
CA TYR A 177 8.27 6.96 -2.51
C TYR A 177 6.84 6.40 -2.53
N PHE A 178 5.83 7.20 -2.16
CA PHE A 178 4.42 6.77 -2.27
C PHE A 178 4.04 6.39 -3.70
N GLU A 179 4.41 7.20 -4.69
CA GLU A 179 4.12 6.91 -6.11
C GLU A 179 4.75 5.60 -6.55
N THR A 180 6.02 5.38 -6.20
CA THR A 180 6.78 4.19 -6.58
C THR A 180 6.19 2.93 -5.93
N VAL A 181 5.91 2.99 -4.63
CA VAL A 181 5.39 1.84 -3.88
C VAL A 181 3.98 1.46 -4.33
N LEU A 182 3.10 2.46 -4.50
CA LEU A 182 1.68 2.24 -4.76
C LEU A 182 1.35 2.28 -6.27
N ASN A 183 2.36 2.27 -7.14
CA ASN A 183 2.24 2.52 -8.57
C ASN A 183 1.15 1.69 -9.27
N THR A 184 0.93 0.45 -8.84
CA THR A 184 -0.10 -0.45 -9.38
C THR A 184 -1.53 0.00 -9.11
N TYR A 185 -1.74 0.86 -8.12
CA TYR A 185 -3.05 1.37 -7.71
C TYR A 185 -3.22 2.87 -8.04
N PHE A 186 -2.21 3.51 -8.61
CA PHE A 186 -2.32 4.90 -9.06
C PHE A 186 -3.13 4.99 -10.36
N SER A 187 -4.33 5.56 -10.25
CA SER A 187 -5.14 5.91 -11.41
C SER A 187 -4.56 7.13 -12.16
N PRO A 188 -4.97 7.37 -13.41
CA PRO A 188 -4.59 8.60 -14.13
C PRO A 188 -4.98 9.86 -13.37
N GLN A 189 -6.14 9.87 -12.72
CA GLN A 189 -6.62 11.00 -11.91
C GLN A 189 -5.75 11.22 -10.67
N ALA A 190 -5.38 10.16 -9.96
CA ALA A 190 -4.47 10.25 -8.81
C ALA A 190 -3.10 10.84 -9.21
N ARG A 191 -2.57 10.46 -10.38
CA ARG A 191 -1.29 10.98 -10.88
C ARG A 191 -1.38 12.45 -11.26
N GLU A 192 -2.48 12.88 -11.86
CA GLU A 192 -2.71 14.29 -12.15
C GLU A 192 -2.82 15.11 -10.85
N ALA A 193 -3.57 14.61 -9.88
CA ALA A 193 -3.68 15.22 -8.55
C ALA A 193 -2.32 15.29 -7.84
N LEU A 194 -1.50 14.25 -7.94
CA LEU A 194 -0.16 14.23 -7.34
C LEU A 194 0.74 15.29 -7.98
N LYS A 195 0.73 15.41 -9.31
CA LYS A 195 1.47 16.46 -10.02
C LYS A 195 1.00 17.86 -9.61
N ARG A 196 -0.31 18.04 -9.43
CA ARG A 196 -0.86 19.29 -8.90
C ARG A 196 -0.32 19.58 -7.49
N LEU A 197 -0.32 18.60 -6.59
CA LEU A 197 0.24 18.74 -5.24
C LEU A 197 1.73 19.14 -5.28
N GLN A 198 2.54 18.46 -6.11
CA GLN A 198 3.95 18.78 -6.30
C GLN A 198 4.15 20.22 -6.79
N GLY A 199 3.29 20.68 -7.72
CA GLY A 199 3.28 22.08 -8.18
C GLY A 199 2.95 23.09 -7.07
N LEU A 200 1.95 22.80 -6.24
CA LEU A 200 1.58 23.64 -5.09
C LEU A 200 2.71 23.74 -4.05
N LEU A 201 3.40 22.62 -3.80
CA LEU A 201 4.56 22.60 -2.89
C LEU A 201 5.73 23.41 -3.46
N LEU A 202 5.98 23.32 -4.76
CA LEU A 202 7.03 24.08 -5.43
C LEU A 202 6.74 25.59 -5.39
N GLU A 203 5.50 25.99 -5.71
CA GLU A 203 5.05 27.38 -5.59
C GLU A 203 5.28 27.89 -4.17
N LYS A 204 4.89 27.11 -3.16
CA LYS A 204 5.04 27.49 -1.75
C LYS A 204 6.49 27.62 -1.30
N ALA A 205 7.39 26.77 -1.80
CA ALA A 205 8.82 26.86 -1.51
C ALA A 205 9.43 28.13 -2.12
N CYS A 206 9.04 28.48 -3.35
CA CYS A 206 9.48 29.70 -4.04
C CYS A 206 8.96 30.97 -3.35
N GLU A 207 7.69 30.99 -2.92
CA GLU A 207 7.12 32.07 -2.10
C GLU A 207 7.93 32.28 -0.81
N SER A 208 8.24 31.17 -0.11
CA SER A 208 8.95 31.18 1.17
C SER A 208 10.39 31.68 1.04
N ALA A 209 11.03 31.49 -0.11
CA ALA A 209 12.38 32.00 -0.39
C ALA A 209 12.42 33.51 -0.66
N THR A 210 11.28 34.11 -1.02
CA THR A 210 11.18 35.52 -1.42
C THR A 210 10.74 36.43 -0.27
N GLU A 211 10.17 35.89 0.81
CA GLU A 211 9.77 36.70 1.97
C GLU A 211 11.02 37.19 2.73
N PRO A 212 11.32 38.50 2.74
CA PRO A 212 12.38 39.03 3.59
C PRO A 212 11.93 38.86 5.04
N SER A 213 12.79 38.25 5.86
CA SER A 213 12.66 38.23 7.32
C SER A 213 12.47 39.67 7.83
N GLU A 214 11.22 40.10 8.05
CA GLU A 214 10.91 41.33 8.78
C GLU A 214 11.34 41.14 10.23
N ASN A 215 12.58 41.54 10.54
CA ASN A 215 13.02 41.71 11.91
C ASN A 215 12.86 43.20 12.27
N PRO A 216 11.94 43.59 13.17
CA PRO A 216 11.86 44.94 13.71
C PRO A 216 13.00 45.17 14.72
N GLY A 217 14.23 45.23 14.23
CA GLY A 217 15.44 45.45 15.02
C GLY A 217 15.90 46.90 14.97
N HIS A 218 15.67 47.63 16.07
CA HIS A 218 16.13 48.99 16.35
C HIS A 218 17.46 49.39 15.70
N HIS A 219 17.40 50.27 14.69
CA HIS A 219 18.53 51.08 14.26
C HIS A 219 18.83 52.14 15.34
N ARG A 220 19.70 51.81 16.29
CA ARG A 220 20.47 52.83 17.01
C ARG A 220 21.48 53.45 16.05
N ARG A 221 21.18 54.69 15.65
CA ARG A 221 22.08 55.77 15.22
C ARG A 221 23.46 55.34 14.69
N SER A 222 23.62 55.43 13.37
CA SER A 222 24.88 55.35 12.66
C SER A 222 25.81 56.52 13.02
N THR A 223 27.05 56.22 13.40
CA THR A 223 28.18 57.15 13.35
C THR A 223 29.37 56.51 12.63
N ARG A 224 29.54 56.95 11.38
CA ARG A 224 30.80 57.33 10.72
C ARG A 224 31.92 56.27 10.63
N GLY A 225 32.07 55.73 9.41
CA GLY A 225 33.37 55.47 8.78
C GLY A 225 33.90 54.04 8.91
N SER A 226 33.69 53.23 7.87
CA SER A 226 34.69 52.31 7.35
C SER A 226 34.22 51.79 6.00
N GLU A 227 34.95 52.18 4.96
CA GLU A 227 35.10 51.45 3.71
C GLU A 227 35.58 50.01 3.95
N ASP A 228 35.20 49.10 3.03
CA ASP A 228 35.43 47.64 3.00
C ASP A 228 34.59 46.73 3.93
N ALA A 229 33.43 46.33 3.43
CA ALA A 229 32.97 44.94 3.48
C ALA A 229 31.90 44.73 2.40
N MET A 230 32.24 43.99 1.34
CA MET A 230 31.23 43.30 0.55
C MET A 230 30.59 42.24 1.44
N VAL A 231 29.54 42.63 2.16
CA VAL A 231 28.54 41.66 2.63
C VAL A 231 27.72 41.35 1.39
N GLU A 232 28.20 40.37 0.65
CA GLU A 232 27.43 39.63 -0.33
C GLU A 232 26.27 39.02 0.44
N ASP A 233 25.18 39.77 0.52
CA ASP A 233 23.89 39.32 1.03
C ASP A 233 23.41 38.25 0.04
N ARG A 234 23.91 37.02 0.22
CA ARG A 234 23.42 35.84 -0.47
C ARG A 234 22.04 35.51 0.08
N GLN A 235 21.08 36.39 -0.16
CA GLN A 235 19.73 35.93 -0.48
C GLN A 235 19.86 35.19 -1.80
N SER A 236 20.28 33.93 -1.72
CA SER A 236 20.15 32.98 -2.82
C SER A 236 18.65 32.78 -3.01
N THR A 237 18.04 33.61 -3.85
CA THR A 237 16.76 33.31 -4.48
C THR A 237 16.96 32.00 -5.23
N VAL A 238 16.56 30.89 -4.60
CA VAL A 238 16.65 29.58 -5.23
C VAL A 238 15.65 29.55 -6.38
N SER A 239 16.14 29.37 -7.60
CA SER A 239 15.26 29.23 -8.76
C SER A 239 14.44 27.94 -8.65
N PRO A 240 13.19 27.89 -9.15
CA PRO A 240 12.44 26.63 -9.24
C PRO A 240 13.22 25.53 -9.97
N ASP A 241 14.02 25.88 -11.00
CA ASP A 241 14.86 24.93 -11.72
C ASP A 241 15.96 24.34 -10.83
N ASP A 242 16.55 25.15 -9.94
CA ASP A 242 17.59 24.69 -9.01
C ASP A 242 17.02 23.70 -7.97
N LEU A 243 15.79 23.95 -7.49
CA LEU A 243 15.06 23.03 -6.60
C LEU A 243 14.77 21.70 -7.27
N LEU A 244 14.38 21.72 -8.56
CA LEU A 244 14.12 20.51 -9.32
C LEU A 244 15.38 19.69 -9.58
N VAL A 245 16.51 20.35 -9.88
CA VAL A 245 17.81 19.68 -10.03
C VAL A 245 18.24 19.04 -8.71
N LEU A 246 18.11 19.76 -7.59
CA LEU A 246 18.42 19.25 -6.26
C LEU A 246 17.54 18.03 -5.91
N LEU A 247 16.25 18.10 -6.23
CA LEU A 247 15.34 16.99 -6.03
C LEU A 247 15.76 15.76 -6.83
N GLN A 248 16.10 15.93 -8.10
CA GLN A 248 16.50 14.81 -8.96
C GLN A 248 17.75 14.11 -8.43
N GLN A 249 18.67 14.86 -7.82
CA GLN A 249 19.83 14.29 -7.14
C GLN A 249 19.42 13.47 -5.91
N TYR A 250 18.59 14.03 -5.02
CA TYR A 250 18.12 13.31 -3.82
C TYR A 250 17.32 12.05 -4.16
N SER A 251 16.42 12.13 -5.14
CA SER A 251 15.59 11.01 -5.57
C SER A 251 16.47 9.88 -6.15
N SER A 252 17.48 10.21 -6.96
CA SER A 252 18.39 9.20 -7.54
C SER A 252 19.31 8.52 -6.52
N GLU A 253 19.73 9.22 -5.46
CA GLU A 253 20.68 8.69 -4.48
C GLU A 253 20.00 7.98 -3.29
N ILE A 254 18.85 8.47 -2.84
CA ILE A 254 18.23 8.04 -1.57
C ILE A 254 17.08 7.06 -1.80
N LEU A 255 16.27 7.26 -2.84
CA LEU A 255 15.01 6.53 -3.00
C LEU A 255 15.21 5.02 -3.10
N GLU A 256 16.18 4.57 -3.88
CA GLU A 256 16.47 3.13 -4.06
C GLU A 256 16.90 2.48 -2.74
N GLY A 257 17.77 3.15 -1.97
CA GLY A 257 18.20 2.69 -0.65
C GLY A 257 17.04 2.57 0.34
N GLU A 258 16.12 3.54 0.32
CA GLU A 258 14.96 3.53 1.20
C GLU A 258 13.93 2.46 0.81
N LEU A 259 13.72 2.21 -0.48
CA LEU A 259 12.88 1.10 -0.97
C LEU A 259 13.42 -0.26 -0.53
N GLU A 260 14.74 -0.46 -0.56
CA GLU A 260 15.34 -1.69 -0.05
C GLU A 260 15.23 -1.77 1.48
N ARG A 261 15.50 -0.67 2.19
CA ARG A 261 15.39 -0.60 3.66
C ARG A 261 13.98 -0.95 4.14
N THR A 262 12.95 -0.51 3.42
CA THR A 262 11.56 -0.77 3.76
C THR A 262 10.92 -1.92 2.99
N ARG A 263 11.68 -2.69 2.21
CA ARG A 263 11.17 -3.73 1.30
C ARG A 263 10.15 -4.68 1.93
N LEU A 264 10.38 -5.10 3.17
CA LEU A 264 9.46 -5.98 3.90
C LEU A 264 8.11 -5.31 4.25
N ASN A 265 8.10 -4.00 4.45
CA ASN A 265 6.88 -3.23 4.70
C ASN A 265 6.02 -3.11 3.45
N ILE A 266 6.63 -3.11 2.25
CA ILE A 266 5.98 -2.73 0.98
C ILE A 266 5.83 -3.89 0.00
N VAL A 267 6.30 -5.09 0.38
CA VAL A 267 6.35 -6.27 -0.51
C VAL A 267 5.00 -6.59 -1.14
N CYS A 268 3.89 -6.38 -0.42
CA CYS A 268 2.55 -6.65 -0.92
C CYS A 268 2.17 -5.81 -2.15
N PHE A 269 2.75 -4.62 -2.29
CA PHE A 269 2.50 -3.73 -3.41
C PHE A 269 3.46 -3.97 -4.57
N MET A 270 4.71 -4.32 -4.28
CA MET A 270 5.74 -4.52 -5.31
C MET A 270 5.66 -5.90 -6.00
N GLU A 271 5.27 -6.94 -5.26
CA GLU A 271 5.25 -8.34 -5.73
C GLU A 271 4.05 -8.64 -6.65
N SER A 272 3.05 -7.74 -6.72
CA SER A 272 1.90 -7.88 -7.63
C SER A 272 2.26 -7.78 -9.13
N SER A 273 3.49 -7.34 -9.45
CA SER A 273 4.07 -7.43 -10.79
C SER A 273 4.63 -8.81 -11.15
N LEU A 274 4.76 -9.72 -10.16
CA LEU A 274 5.32 -11.06 -10.30
C LEU A 274 4.28 -12.18 -10.13
N GLN A 275 3.03 -11.97 -10.56
CA GLN A 275 2.15 -13.12 -10.77
C GLN A 275 2.73 -13.96 -11.93
N PRO A 276 3.10 -15.24 -11.71
CA PRO A 276 3.45 -16.12 -12.80
C PRO A 276 2.20 -16.31 -13.65
N THR A 277 2.31 -15.99 -14.94
CA THR A 277 1.38 -16.51 -15.93
C THR A 277 1.34 -18.02 -15.77
N SER A 278 0.17 -18.56 -15.42
CA SER A 278 -0.13 -19.99 -15.35
C SER A 278 0.81 -20.85 -14.49
N PHE A 279 0.29 -21.34 -13.36
CA PHE A 279 0.71 -22.63 -12.84
C PHE A 279 0.46 -23.70 -13.92
N THR A 280 1.45 -23.99 -14.75
CA THR A 280 1.54 -25.29 -15.39
C THR A 280 1.98 -26.27 -14.30
N GLY A 281 1.16 -27.30 -14.09
CA GLY A 281 1.30 -28.23 -12.97
C GLY A 281 2.67 -28.92 -12.90
N PRO A 282 2.93 -29.66 -11.81
CA PRO A 282 4.24 -30.27 -11.58
C PRO A 282 4.64 -31.17 -12.77
N PRO A 283 5.90 -31.15 -13.22
CA PRO A 283 6.34 -31.97 -14.33
C PRO A 283 6.18 -33.44 -13.98
N LYS A 284 5.41 -34.16 -14.80
CA LYS A 284 5.30 -35.63 -14.76
C LYS A 284 6.71 -36.24 -14.88
N PRO A 285 7.06 -37.25 -14.09
CA PRO A 285 8.34 -37.92 -14.22
C PRO A 285 8.38 -38.68 -15.56
N VAL A 286 9.38 -38.37 -16.38
CA VAL A 286 9.72 -39.11 -17.59
C VAL A 286 10.34 -40.44 -17.15
N PHE A 287 9.55 -41.51 -17.20
CA PHE A 287 10.08 -42.87 -17.11
C PHE A 287 10.94 -43.15 -18.36
N ALA A 288 12.22 -43.39 -18.15
CA ALA A 288 13.14 -43.86 -19.18
C ALA A 288 12.72 -45.26 -19.64
N SER A 289 12.44 -45.38 -20.94
CA SER A 289 12.29 -46.66 -21.62
C SER A 289 13.67 -47.27 -21.83
N HIS A 290 13.91 -48.41 -21.17
CA HIS A 290 14.97 -49.34 -21.59
C HIS A 290 14.31 -50.57 -22.20
N GLN A 291 14.60 -50.76 -23.49
CA GLN A 291 14.30 -51.98 -24.23
C GLN A 291 15.21 -53.12 -23.75
N GLY A 292 14.66 -54.33 -23.73
CA GLY A 292 15.36 -55.59 -23.51
C GLY A 292 14.37 -56.63 -22.99
N SER A 293 13.53 -57.18 -23.86
CA SER A 293 13.71 -58.51 -24.49
C SER A 293 13.42 -59.68 -23.54
N VAL A 294 12.42 -60.48 -23.96
CA VAL A 294 12.33 -61.96 -23.94
C VAL A 294 10.98 -62.48 -23.40
N ALA A 295 10.21 -63.02 -24.35
CA ALA A 295 9.23 -64.13 -24.30
C ALA A 295 8.06 -64.16 -23.28
N SER A 296 6.84 -64.22 -23.82
CA SER A 296 5.64 -64.81 -23.19
C SER A 296 5.84 -66.31 -22.88
N PRO A 297 5.16 -66.87 -21.87
CA PRO A 297 3.87 -67.52 -22.17
C PRO A 297 2.78 -67.48 -21.07
N SER A 298 1.56 -67.20 -21.50
CA SER A 298 0.31 -67.98 -21.38
C SER A 298 -0.11 -68.76 -20.10
N TYR A 299 -1.42 -68.63 -19.81
CA TYR A 299 -2.36 -69.54 -19.10
C TYR A 299 -2.50 -69.45 -17.57
N ARG A 300 -3.71 -69.07 -17.12
CA ARG A 300 -4.74 -69.97 -16.54
C ARG A 300 -5.55 -69.31 -15.41
N ARG A 301 -6.83 -69.10 -15.74
CA ARG A 301 -8.03 -68.98 -14.90
C ARG A 301 -8.02 -69.96 -13.70
N GLN A 302 -8.34 -69.47 -12.49
CA GLN A 302 -9.20 -70.21 -11.55
C GLN A 302 -9.85 -69.31 -10.48
N GLN A 303 -11.16 -69.50 -10.33
CA GLN A 303 -12.05 -68.96 -9.29
C GLN A 303 -11.84 -69.69 -7.97
N THR A 304 -12.17 -69.04 -6.84
CA THR A 304 -12.82 -69.60 -5.61
C THR A 304 -12.91 -68.47 -4.58
N VAL A 305 -14.06 -67.83 -4.35
CA VAL A 305 -15.12 -68.12 -3.34
C VAL A 305 -14.60 -68.33 -1.91
N GLY A 306 -14.99 -67.43 -0.98
CA GLY A 306 -14.96 -67.70 0.46
C GLY A 306 -14.81 -66.47 1.37
N SER A 307 -15.93 -65.86 1.79
CA SER A 307 -16.08 -65.26 3.14
C SER A 307 -16.74 -66.32 4.05
N PRO A 308 -16.89 -66.16 5.39
CA PRO A 308 -16.43 -65.13 6.35
C PRO A 308 -15.79 -65.72 7.64
N ALA A 309 -15.32 -64.89 8.59
CA ALA A 309 -15.68 -64.96 10.02
C ALA A 309 -14.76 -64.14 10.97
N TYR A 310 -15.43 -63.35 11.82
CA TYR A 310 -15.14 -63.00 13.22
C TYR A 310 -13.76 -63.28 13.84
N SER A 311 -13.18 -62.26 14.48
CA SER A 311 -12.95 -62.30 15.93
C SER A 311 -12.73 -60.90 16.52
N ARG A 312 -13.46 -60.63 17.62
CA ARG A 312 -13.22 -59.53 18.57
C ARG A 312 -11.93 -59.81 19.32
N GLN A 313 -11.15 -58.77 19.62
CA GLN A 313 -10.42 -58.74 20.88
C GLN A 313 -10.31 -57.31 21.44
N ARG A 314 -10.73 -57.20 22.70
CA ARG A 314 -10.72 -56.03 23.58
C ARG A 314 -9.67 -56.28 24.67
N ARG A 315 -9.14 -55.18 25.20
CA ARG A 315 -8.20 -55.01 26.35
C ARG A 315 -6.73 -54.99 25.93
N LYS A 316 -5.91 -54.05 26.42
CA LYS A 316 -5.99 -53.31 27.68
C LYS A 316 -6.11 -51.81 27.49
#